data_AF-A0A0C9Y7Z6-F1
#
_entry.id   AF-A0A0C9Y7Z6-F1
#
_cell.length_a   1.000
_cell.length_b   1.000
_cell.length_c   1.000
_cell.angle_alpha   90.00
_cell.angle_beta   90.00
_cell.angle_gamma   90.00
#
_symmetry.space_group_name_H-M   'P 1'
#
loop_
_entity.id
_entity.type
_entity.pdbx_description
1 polymer ?
#
loop_
_entity_poly.entity_id
_entity_poly.type
_entity_poly.pdbx_seq_one_letter_code
_entity_poly.pdbx_strand_id
1 'polypeptide(L)' 'QHAMKHYHYLIRQCSAPNGLCSSITESKHIKAVKCPYRRTNRFQALGQMLLINQRLDKLTAVCTDFKGCGMLNGSCLS' A
#
# COMPACT_ATOMS: atom_id res chain seq x y z
N GLN A 1 -28.13 -17.76 -4.23
CA GLN A 1 -27.59 -16.83 -3.20
C GLN A 1 -26.27 -17.39 -2.66
N HIS A 2 -25.12 -16.94 -3.18
CA HIS A 2 -23.78 -17.37 -2.69
C HIS A 2 -22.74 -16.23 -2.69
N ALA A 3 -22.99 -15.12 -3.41
CA ALA A 3 -22.06 -14.01 -3.55
C ALA A 3 -21.81 -13.20 -2.25
N MET A 4 -22.77 -13.17 -1.31
CA MET A 4 -22.65 -12.35 -0.10
C MET A 4 -21.61 -12.87 0.92
N LYS A 5 -21.29 -14.17 0.93
CA LYS A 5 -20.27 -14.70 1.86
C LYS A 5 -18.84 -14.27 1.49
N HIS A 6 -18.56 -14.10 0.19
CA HIS A 6 -17.25 -13.68 -0.30
C HIS A 6 -17.02 -12.16 -0.26
N TYR A 7 -18.08 -11.38 -0.01
CA TYR A 7 -18.03 -9.92 0.01
C TYR A 7 -17.10 -9.39 1.11
N HIS A 8 -17.16 -9.97 2.32
CA HIS A 8 -16.27 -9.59 3.43
C HIS A 8 -14.78 -9.82 3.11
N TYR A 9 -14.47 -10.94 2.46
CA TYR A 9 -13.09 -11.28 2.10
C TYR A 9 -12.54 -10.32 1.04
N LEU A 10 -13.33 -10.03 0.01
CA LEU A 10 -12.96 -9.09 -1.05
C LEU A 10 -12.85 -7.64 -0.55
N ILE A 11 -13.70 -7.23 0.40
CA ILE A 11 -13.56 -5.94 1.09
C ILE A 11 -12.22 -5.87 1.85
N ARG A 12 -11.83 -6.93 2.56
CA ARG A 12 -10.57 -6.94 3.32
C ARG A 12 -9.33 -6.98 2.43
N GLN A 13 -9.40 -7.63 1.27
CA GLN A 13 -8.29 -7.82 0.34
C GLN A 13 -8.15 -6.67 -0.68
N CYS A 14 -9.28 -6.11 -1.14
CA CYS A 14 -9.34 -5.16 -2.25
C CYS A 14 -9.98 -3.81 -1.85
N SER A 15 -10.33 -3.62 -0.57
CA SER A 15 -10.94 -2.39 -0.04
C SER A 15 -12.18 -1.92 -0.81
N ALA A 16 -12.92 -2.84 -1.43
CA ALA A 16 -14.06 -2.49 -2.27
C ALA A 16 -15.36 -3.14 -1.79
N PRO A 17 -16.17 -2.38 -1.02
CA PRO A 17 -17.61 -2.59 -0.95
C PRO A 17 -18.32 -1.90 -2.14
N ASN A 18 -17.80 -0.74 -2.56
CA ASN A 18 -18.41 0.21 -3.51
C ASN A 18 -17.42 0.73 -4.61
N GLY A 19 -16.47 -0.10 -5.07
CA GLY A 19 -15.82 0.13 -6.37
C GLY A 19 -14.48 0.89 -6.43
N LEU A 20 -13.60 0.77 -5.41
CA LEU A 20 -12.25 1.35 -5.49
C LEU A 20 -11.13 0.36 -5.85
N CYS A 21 -11.42 -0.94 -5.86
CA CYS A 21 -10.55 -1.95 -6.47
C CYS A 21 -11.27 -3.29 -6.66
N SER A 22 -11.46 -3.71 -7.91
CA SER A 22 -12.16 -4.98 -8.22
C SER A 22 -11.25 -6.20 -8.13
N SER A 23 -9.93 -6.01 -7.95
CA SER A 23 -8.96 -7.11 -7.84
C SER A 23 -7.75 -6.78 -6.97
N ILE A 24 -7.11 -7.82 -6.41
CA ILE A 24 -5.89 -7.72 -5.60
C ILE A 24 -4.74 -7.13 -6.43
N THR A 25 -4.64 -7.50 -7.70
CA THR A 25 -3.62 -7.01 -8.63
C THR A 25 -3.82 -5.53 -8.93
N GLU A 26 -5.07 -5.08 -9.08
CA GLU A 26 -5.37 -3.66 -9.27
C GLU A 26 -5.02 -2.85 -8.01
N SER A 27 -5.28 -3.37 -6.81
CA SER A 27 -4.94 -2.71 -5.55
C SER A 27 -3.42 -2.54 -5.41
N LYS A 28 -2.67 -3.60 -5.69
CA LYS A 28 -1.20 -3.54 -5.75
C LYS A 28 -0.70 -2.59 -6.84
N HIS A 29 -1.33 -2.57 -8.01
CA HIS A 29 -1.01 -1.65 -9.10
C HIS A 29 -1.30 -0.19 -8.74
N ILE A 30 -2.37 0.11 -8.00
CA ILE A 30 -2.62 1.47 -7.50
C ILE A 30 -1.44 1.92 -6.63
N LYS A 31 -1.01 1.09 -5.67
CA LYS A 31 0.06 1.43 -4.74
C LYS A 31 1.43 1.54 -5.41
N ALA A 32 1.78 0.61 -6.30
CA ALA A 32 3.09 0.55 -6.93
C ALA A 32 3.22 1.43 -8.18
N VAL A 33 2.11 1.80 -8.82
CA VAL A 33 2.11 2.48 -10.12
C VAL A 33 1.30 3.77 -10.08
N LYS A 34 -0.02 3.72 -9.84
CA LYS A 34 -0.86 4.94 -9.94
C LYS A 34 -0.45 6.01 -8.91
N CYS A 35 -0.19 5.62 -7.67
CA CYS A 35 0.20 6.54 -6.59
C CYS A 35 1.58 7.17 -6.82
N PRO A 36 2.65 6.41 -7.13
CA PRO A 36 3.95 6.99 -7.47
C PRO A 36 3.89 7.87 -8.72
N TYR A 37 3.19 7.43 -9.76
CA TYR A 37 3.07 8.20 -11.01
C TYR A 37 2.49 9.60 -10.78
N ARG A 38 1.44 9.72 -9.95
CA ARG A 38 0.85 11.01 -9.55
C ARG A 38 1.83 11.94 -8.82
N ARG A 39 2.87 11.39 -8.19
CA ARG A 39 3.90 12.14 -7.43
C ARG A 39 5.15 12.46 -8.26
N THR A 40 5.32 11.84 -9.44
CA THR A 40 6.46 12.12 -10.31
C THR A 40 6.29 13.42 -11.09
N ASN A 41 7.41 14.03 -11.50
CA ASN A 41 7.41 15.18 -12.40
C ASN A 41 7.22 14.80 -13.89
N ARG A 42 6.84 13.54 -14.16
CA ARG A 42 6.62 12.93 -15.50
C ARG A 42 7.85 12.85 -16.42
N PHE A 43 9.01 13.35 -16.00
CA PHE A 43 10.28 13.16 -16.69
C PHE A 43 10.95 11.88 -16.21
N GLN A 44 11.22 10.90 -17.09
CA GLN A 44 11.77 9.60 -16.69
C GLN A 44 10.98 8.94 -15.54
N ALA A 45 9.65 9.00 -15.63
CA ALA A 45 8.73 8.61 -14.56
C ALA A 45 8.95 7.17 -14.07
N LEU A 46 9.26 6.22 -14.97
CA LEU A 46 9.49 4.83 -14.60
C LEU A 46 10.65 4.66 -13.60
N GLY A 47 11.79 5.31 -13.86
CA GLY A 47 12.94 5.27 -12.96
C GLY A 47 12.63 5.89 -11.60
N GLN A 48 11.89 7.00 -11.58
CA GLN A 48 11.45 7.63 -10.33
C GLN A 48 10.48 6.74 -9.55
N MET A 49 9.54 6.09 -10.24
CA MET A 49 8.58 5.19 -9.61
C MET A 49 9.27 3.97 -8.99
N LEU A 50 10.27 3.39 -9.67
CA LEU A 50 11.10 2.32 -9.11
C LEU A 50 11.84 2.76 -7.85
N LEU A 51 12.46 3.94 -7.86
CA LEU A 51 13.16 4.49 -6.69
C LEU A 51 12.19 4.77 -5.53
N ILE A 52 11.01 5.31 -5.81
CA ILE A 52 9.97 5.56 -4.80
C ILE A 52 9.52 4.24 -4.16
N ASN A 53 9.22 3.22 -4.98
CA ASN A 53 8.81 1.91 -4.48
C ASN A 53 9.92 1.28 -3.61
N GLN A 54 11.17 1.31 -4.06
CA GLN A 54 12.29 0.80 -3.27
C GLN A 54 12.44 1.51 -1.92
N ARG A 55 12.27 2.84 -1.89
CA ARG A 55 12.32 3.61 -0.63
C ARG A 55 11.16 3.26 0.30
N LEU A 56 9.95 3.11 -0.22
CA LEU A 56 8.78 2.71 0.55
C LEU A 56 8.94 1.31 1.14
N ASP A 57 9.51 0.37 0.38
CA ASP A 57 9.77 -0.99 0.85
C ASP A 57 10.80 -1.00 1.98
N LYS A 58 11.90 -0.24 1.83
CA LYS A 58 12.91 -0.07 2.89
C LYS A 58 12.31 0.54 4.16
N LEU A 59 11.49 1.60 4.03
CA LEU A 59 10.80 2.20 5.17
C LEU A 59 9.86 1.20 5.86
N THR A 60 9.12 0.41 5.08
CA THR A 60 8.23 -0.60 5.63
C THR A 60 9.01 -1.66 6.41
N ALA A 61 10.14 -2.14 5.86
CA ALA A 61 11.01 -3.10 6.52
C ALA A 61 11.59 -2.56 7.84
N VAL A 62 12.06 -1.30 7.84
CA VAL A 62 12.56 -0.64 9.05
C VAL A 62 11.45 -0.45 10.08
N CYS A 63 10.25 -0.03 9.67
CA CYS A 63 9.12 0.10 10.58
C CYS A 63 8.72 -1.25 11.20
N THR A 64 8.80 -2.35 10.46
CA THR A 64 8.53 -3.69 11.03
C THR A 64 9.60 -4.11 12.02
N ASP A 65 10.87 -3.83 11.74
CA ASP A 65 11.99 -4.10 12.65
C ASP A 65 11.85 -3.30 13.96
N PHE A 66 11.61 -1.99 13.86
CA PHE A 66 11.44 -1.13 15.03
C PHE A 66 10.20 -1.49 15.86
N LYS A 67 9.13 -1.98 15.24
CA LYS A 67 7.98 -2.55 15.98
C LYS A 67 8.36 -3.82 16.71
N GLY A 68 9.11 -4.72 16.09
CA GLY A 68 9.61 -5.95 16.72
C GLY A 68 10.51 -5.67 17.92
N CYS A 69 11.35 -4.64 17.82
CA CYS A 69 12.24 -4.18 18.89
C CYS A 69 11.53 -3.34 19.97
N GLY A 70 10.21 -3.11 19.87
CA GLY A 70 9.46 -2.30 20.84
C GLY A 70 9.78 -0.79 20.80
N MET A 71 10.54 -0.32 19.81
CA MET A 71 10.99 1.07 19.71
C MET A 71 9.88 2.04 19.29
N LEU A 72 8.75 1.53 18.80
CA LEU A 72 7.59 2.30 18.35
C LEU A 72 6.39 2.23 19.32
N ASN A 73 6.60 1.77 20.56
CA ASN A 73 5.55 1.63 21.59
C ASN A 73 5.40 2.85 22.52
N GLY A 74 6.10 3.96 22.28
CA GLY A 74 5.97 5.21 23.05
C GLY A 74 5.21 6.30 22.30
N SER A 75 4.39 7.09 22.99
CA SER A 75 3.83 8.33 22.45
C SER A 75 4.87 9.45 22.54
N CYS A 76 5.08 10.18 21.45
CA CYS A 76 5.93 11.38 21.42
C CYS A 76 5.36 12.57 22.24
N LEU A 77 4.19 12.39 22.85
CA LEU A 77 3.61 13.26 23.86
C LEU A 77 3.93 12.67 25.24
N SER A 78 5.08 13.07 25.79
CA SER A 78 5.47 12.91 27.19
C SER A 78 6.21 14.15 27.63
#